data_AF-A0A6P0J3N4-F1
#
_entry.id   AF-A0A6P0J3N4-F1
#
_cell.length_a   1.000
_cell.length_b   1.000
_cell.length_c   1.000
_cell.angle_alpha   90.00
_cell.angle_beta   90.00
_cell.angle_gamma   90.00
#
_symmetry.space_group_name_H-M   'P 1'
#
loop_
_entity.id
_entity.type
_entity.pdbx_description
1 polymer ?
#
loop_
_entity_poly.entity_id
_entity_poly.type
_entity_poly.pdbx_seq_one_letter_code
_entity_poly.pdbx_strand_id
1 'polypeptide(L)' 'MPSLTVKDLETLQAQHPDYQMELIGGEIIFMSPSGLESDEVALEIAAQ' A
#
# COMPACT_ATOMS: atom_id res chain seq x y z
N MET A 1 -5.50 13.56 -15.87
CA MET A 1 -4.56 12.53 -15.39
C MET A 1 -5.24 11.19 -15.64
N PRO A 2 -4.57 10.18 -16.21
CA PRO A 2 -5.18 8.86 -16.36
C PRO A 2 -5.42 8.27 -14.96
N SER A 3 -6.68 7.95 -14.65
CA SER A 3 -7.06 7.26 -13.43
C SER A 3 -6.87 5.76 -13.61
N LEU A 4 -6.30 5.08 -12.61
CA LEU A 4 -6.21 3.62 -12.60
C LEU A 4 -7.61 3.01 -12.56
N THR A 5 -7.77 1.89 -13.23
CA THR A 5 -9.05 1.18 -13.34
C THR A 5 -9.04 -0.10 -12.52
N VAL A 6 -10.22 -0.69 -12.34
CA VAL A 6 -10.36 -1.98 -11.67
C VAL A 6 -9.54 -3.07 -12.37
N LYS A 7 -9.43 -3.03 -13.71
CA LYS A 7 -8.61 -3.99 -14.47
C LYS A 7 -7.12 -3.88 -14.16
N ASP A 8 -6.64 -2.66 -13.92
CA ASP A 8 -5.26 -2.44 -13.53
C ASP A 8 -5.01 -3.02 -12.12
N LEU A 9 -5.96 -2.84 -11.20
CA LEU A 9 -5.93 -3.45 -9.87
C LEU A 9 -5.93 -4.98 -9.92
N GLU A 10 -6.83 -5.59 -10.69
CA GLU A 10 -6.92 -7.06 -10.84
C GLU A 10 -5.61 -7.65 -11.40
N THR A 11 -5.01 -6.96 -12.38
CA THR A 11 -3.73 -7.37 -12.97
C THR A 11 -2.59 -7.29 -11.95
N LEU A 12 -2.62 -6.28 -11.07
CA LEU A 12 -1.62 -6.13 -10.00
C LEU A 12 -1.79 -7.16 -8.90
N GLN A 13 -3.01 -7.43 -8.46
CA GLN A 13 -3.32 -8.45 -7.45
C GLN A 13 -2.91 -9.86 -7.92
N ALA A 14 -3.07 -10.16 -9.20
CA ALA A 14 -2.63 -11.43 -9.78
C ALA A 14 -1.09 -11.59 -9.78
N GLN A 15 -0.35 -10.49 -9.91
CA GLN A 15 1.12 -10.49 -9.89
C GLN A 15 1.70 -10.51 -8.48
N HIS A 16 0.96 -9.99 -7.50
CA HIS A 16 1.39 -9.81 -6.12
C HIS A 16 0.29 -10.30 -5.15
N PRO A 17 -0.01 -11.60 -5.14
CA PRO A 17 -1.11 -12.16 -4.36
C PRO A 17 -0.92 -12.01 -2.85
N ASP A 18 0.31 -11.82 -2.38
CA ASP A 18 0.64 -11.60 -0.97
C ASP A 18 0.28 -10.18 -0.49
N TYR A 19 0.12 -9.22 -1.41
CA TYR A 19 -0.18 -7.83 -1.07
C TYR A 19 -1.67 -7.57 -1.12
N GLN A 20 -2.22 -6.96 -0.06
CA GLN A 20 -3.56 -6.40 -0.13
C GLN A 20 -3.50 -5.06 -0.86
N MET A 21 -4.42 -4.82 -1.79
CA MET A 21 -4.44 -3.61 -2.60
C MET A 21 -5.85 -3.09 -2.78
N GLU A 22 -6.02 -1.77 -2.75
CA GLU A 22 -7.30 -1.08 -2.91
C GLU A 22 -7.23 0.03 -3.96
N LEU A 23 -8.28 0.19 -4.78
CA LEU A 23 -8.41 1.29 -5.73
C LEU A 23 -9.28 2.39 -5.11
N ILE A 24 -8.67 3.52 -4.75
CA ILE A 24 -9.33 4.66 -4.11
C ILE A 24 -9.14 5.88 -5.00
N GLY A 25 -10.24 6.46 -5.52
CA GLY A 25 -10.17 7.69 -6.32
C GLY A 25 -9.43 7.59 -7.66
N GLY A 26 -9.13 6.37 -8.14
CA GLY A 26 -8.29 6.16 -9.32
C GLY A 26 -6.80 5.96 -9.00
N GLU A 27 -6.46 5.74 -7.73
CA GLU A 27 -5.12 5.38 -7.25
C GLU A 27 -5.14 4.01 -6.58
N ILE A 28 -4.12 3.18 -6.81
CA ILE A 28 -3.98 1.88 -6.15
C ILE A 28 -3.10 2.04 -4.92
N ILE A 29 -3.62 1.69 -3.75
CA ILE A 29 -2.94 1.73 -2.46
C ILE A 29 -2.61 0.32 -2.01
N PHE A 30 -1.36 0.09 -1.58
CA PHE A 30 -0.90 -1.19 -1.06
C PHE A 30 -1.03 -1.20 0.46
N MET A 31 -1.79 -2.15 0.98
CA MET A 31 -1.75 -2.54 2.39
C MET A 31 -0.74 -3.68 2.54
N SER A 32 0.39 -3.36 3.17
CA SER A 32 1.41 -4.35 3.50
C SER A 32 0.83 -5.46 4.40
N PRO A 33 1.22 -6.74 4.17
CA PRO A 33 1.21 -7.91 5.06
C PRO A 33 0.52 -7.92 6.42
N SER A 34 0.79 -6.88 7.22
CA SER A 34 1.29 -6.87 8.59
C SER A 34 2.83 -6.92 8.72
N GLY A 35 3.38 -5.89 9.40
CA GLY A 35 4.53 -6.07 10.31
C GLY A 35 5.85 -5.38 9.97
N LEU A 36 6.15 -5.06 8.72
CA LEU A 36 7.25 -4.13 8.43
C LEU A 36 6.65 -2.73 8.37
N GLU A 37 6.20 -2.26 9.54
CA GLU A 37 6.25 -0.83 9.82
C GLU A 37 7.63 -0.38 9.31
N SER A 38 7.63 0.61 8.42
CA SER A 38 8.85 1.28 8.04
C SER A 38 9.70 1.48 9.28
N ASP A 39 10.88 0.85 9.31
CA ASP A 39 11.96 1.16 10.26
C ASP A 39 12.55 2.55 9.92
N GLU A 40 11.66 3.51 9.62
CA GLU A 40 11.93 4.87 9.16
C GLU A 40 10.93 5.86 9.78
N VAL A 41 10.36 5.54 10.95
CA VAL A 41 9.96 6.58 11.92
C VAL A 41 10.94 6.52 13.08
N ALA A 42 12.13 7.06 12.80
CA ALA A 42 13.16 7.26 13.80
C ALA A 42 12.65 8.20 14.91
N LEU A 43 12.72 7.69 16.15
CA LEU A 43 13.23 8.40 17.32
C LEU A 43 12.81 9.88 17.49
N GLU A 44 11.70 10.12 18.19
CA GLU A 44 11.49 11.22 19.15
C GLU A 44 10.04 11.00 19.66
N ILE A 45 9.76 10.51 20.86
CA ILE A 45 9.50 11.31 22.06
C ILE A 45 9.35 10.27 23.19
N ALA A 46 10.41 10.05 23.96
CA ALA A 46 10.32 9.42 25.29
C ALA A 46 11.47 9.93 26.16
N ALA A 47 11.58 11.25 26.26
CA ALA A 47 12.39 11.93 27.25
C ALA A 47 11.54 13.05 27.87
N GLN A 48 10.57 12.67 28.71
CA GLN A 48 10.02 13.50 29.78
C GLN A 48 9.72 12.63 31.00
#